data_AF-A0A2M6Y8S8-F1
#
_entry.id   AF-A0A2M6Y8S8-F1
#
_cell.length_a   1.000
_cell.length_b   1.000
_cell.length_c   1.000
_cell.angle_alpha   90.00
_cell.angle_beta   90.00
_cell.angle_gamma   90.00
#
_symmetry.space_group_name_H-M   'P 1'
#
loop_
_entity.id
_entity.type
_entity.pdbx_description
1 polymer ?
#
loop_
_entity_poly.entity_id
_entity_poly.type
_entity_poly.pdbx_seq_one_letter_code
_entity_poly.pdbx_strand_id
1 'polypeptide(L)'
;MFRRFTATKPVVSRIGERAKPHPKGQPGYIRIDTVHQGDFNGGKGIYHINAVDEITQWEIVASVERVSETYLVPVLESMLIQFPFVIRGFHSDNGSVVHKNLGYAHIPQACAELLNGYHKGFLNPYINFHRPCFFPVFVIDHRDKLQKGW
;
A
#
# COMPACT_ATOMS: atom_id res chain seq x y z
N MET A 1 -31.25 8.26 13.27
CA MET A 1 -31.12 6.80 13.44
C MET A 1 -29.65 6.42 13.26
N PHE A 2 -28.92 6.15 14.34
CA PHE A 2 -27.49 5.80 14.27
C PHE A 2 -27.36 4.36 13.76
N ARG A 3 -26.77 4.17 12.57
CA ARG A 3 -26.44 2.83 12.06
C ARG A 3 -25.31 2.26 12.91
N ARG A 4 -25.63 1.23 13.69
CA ARG A 4 -24.66 0.46 14.47
C ARG A 4 -23.93 -0.46 13.50
N PHE A 5 -22.70 -0.11 13.11
CA PHE A 5 -21.88 -0.98 12.28
C PHE A 5 -21.32 -2.10 13.14
N THR A 6 -21.60 -3.35 12.75
CA THR A 6 -20.99 -4.53 13.38
C THR A 6 -19.58 -4.65 12.82
N ALA A 7 -18.56 -4.57 13.68
CA ALA A 7 -17.19 -4.81 13.27
C ALA A 7 -17.08 -6.22 12.66
N THR A 8 -16.54 -6.30 11.45
CA THR A 8 -16.26 -7.59 10.79
C THR A 8 -15.19 -8.33 11.57
N LYS A 9 -15.46 -9.59 11.91
CA LYS A 9 -14.45 -10.45 12.53
C LYS A 9 -13.36 -10.79 11.48
N PRO A 10 -12.07 -10.60 11.79
CA PRO A 10 -11.01 -10.99 10.86
C PRO A 10 -11.07 -12.49 10.62
N VAL A 11 -11.17 -12.89 9.36
CA VAL A 11 -11.10 -14.30 8.96
C VAL A 11 -9.62 -14.66 8.81
N VAL A 12 -9.18 -15.69 9.52
CA VAL A 12 -7.85 -16.25 9.34
C VAL A 12 -7.85 -17.08 8.07
N SER A 13 -7.29 -16.54 6.99
CA SER A 13 -7.06 -17.27 5.76
C SER A 13 -5.92 -18.30 5.98
N ARG A 14 -6.13 -19.55 5.57
CA ARG A 14 -5.11 -20.62 5.59
C ARG A 14 -4.22 -20.62 4.33
N ILE A 15 -4.37 -19.63 3.47
CA ILE A 15 -3.71 -19.57 2.14
C ILE A 15 -2.23 -19.16 2.26
N GLY A 16 -1.74 -18.80 3.46
CA GLY A 16 -0.33 -18.53 3.70
C GLY A 16 -0.02 -18.18 5.15
N GLU A 17 1.26 -18.18 5.49
CA GLU A 17 1.75 -17.76 6.80
C GLU A 17 1.90 -16.23 6.86
N ARG A 18 1.41 -15.63 7.94
CA ARG A 18 1.64 -14.20 8.22
C ARG A 18 3.00 -14.04 8.90
N ALA A 19 4.05 -13.95 8.11
CA ALA A 19 5.40 -13.67 8.59
C ALA A 19 6.04 -12.56 7.76
N LYS A 20 6.79 -11.66 8.43
CA LYS A 20 7.64 -10.71 7.70
C LYS A 20 8.75 -11.50 6.99
N PRO A 21 9.00 -11.28 5.69
CA PRO A 21 10.09 -11.95 4.99
C PRO A 21 11.45 -11.52 5.53
N HIS A 22 12.45 -12.41 5.40
CA HIS A 22 13.85 -12.09 5.63
C HIS A 22 14.60 -11.98 4.30
N PRO A 23 14.58 -10.79 3.66
CA PRO A 23 15.00 -10.63 2.26
C PRO A 23 16.50 -10.82 2.01
N LYS A 24 17.35 -10.83 3.04
CA LYS A 24 18.83 -10.93 2.92
C LYS A 24 19.42 -9.93 1.91
N GLY A 25 18.83 -8.74 1.81
CA GLY A 25 19.24 -7.70 0.86
C GLY A 25 18.77 -7.91 -0.59
N GLN A 26 17.92 -8.90 -0.87
CA GLN A 26 17.38 -9.13 -2.22
C GLN A 26 16.00 -8.47 -2.40
N PRO A 27 15.78 -7.74 -3.51
CA PRO A 27 14.45 -7.22 -3.85
C PRO A 27 13.48 -8.33 -4.26
N GLY A 28 12.20 -7.98 -4.29
CA GLY A 28 11.09 -8.83 -4.69
C GLY A 28 10.15 -9.21 -3.54
N TYR A 29 10.31 -8.64 -2.35
CA TYR A 29 9.43 -8.91 -1.22
C TYR A 29 8.54 -7.69 -0.99
N ILE A 30 7.30 -7.77 -1.45
CA ILE A 30 6.40 -6.63 -1.58
C ILE A 30 5.45 -6.55 -0.38
N ARG A 31 5.47 -5.40 0.32
CA ARG A 31 4.40 -4.98 1.21
C ARG A 31 3.23 -4.47 0.39
N ILE A 32 2.05 -5.01 0.61
CA ILE A 32 0.83 -4.54 -0.03
C ILE A 32 -0.23 -4.16 0.98
N ASP A 33 -0.75 -2.94 0.83
CA ASP A 33 -1.76 -2.38 1.71
C ASP A 33 -2.91 -1.79 0.93
N THR A 34 -4.05 -1.67 1.60
CA THR A 34 -5.20 -0.93 1.07
C THR A 34 -5.68 0.11 2.06
N VAL A 35 -6.06 1.28 1.54
CA VAL A 35 -6.55 2.41 2.33
C VAL A 35 -7.84 2.92 1.69
N HIS A 36 -8.90 3.07 2.49
CA HIS A 36 -10.20 3.59 2.02
C HIS A 36 -10.33 5.08 2.32
N GLN A 37 -10.67 5.90 1.32
CA GLN A 37 -10.87 7.36 1.46
C GLN A 37 -12.18 7.75 2.18
N GLY A 38 -12.90 6.77 2.72
CA GLY A 38 -14.12 6.99 3.48
C GLY A 38 -15.34 7.28 2.60
N ASP A 39 -16.52 7.04 3.17
CA ASP A 39 -17.80 7.35 2.53
C ASP A 39 -18.23 8.78 2.88
N PHE A 40 -18.85 9.49 1.94
CA PHE A 40 -19.35 10.85 2.16
C PHE A 40 -20.72 11.06 1.51
N ASN A 41 -21.68 11.61 2.26
CA ASN A 41 -23.05 11.88 1.80
C ASN A 41 -23.74 10.72 1.06
N GLY A 42 -23.49 9.49 1.49
CA GLY A 42 -24.02 8.28 0.87
C GLY A 42 -23.25 7.80 -0.36
N GLY A 43 -22.29 8.58 -0.86
CA GLY A 43 -21.32 8.17 -1.87
C GLY A 43 -20.17 7.36 -1.27
N LYS A 44 -19.68 6.37 -2.02
CA LYS A 44 -18.55 5.53 -1.65
C LYS A 44 -17.22 6.17 -2.04
N GLY A 45 -16.23 6.05 -1.17
CA GLY A 45 -14.86 6.45 -1.46
C GLY A 45 -14.11 5.43 -2.29
N ILE A 46 -13.03 5.86 -2.95
CA ILE A 46 -12.06 4.94 -3.54
C ILE A 46 -11.25 4.21 -2.48
N TYR A 47 -10.65 3.10 -2.91
CA TYR A 47 -9.57 2.44 -2.21
C TYR A 47 -8.27 2.73 -2.94
N HIS A 48 -7.24 3.12 -2.20
CA HIS A 48 -5.87 3.11 -2.68
C HIS A 48 -5.24 1.76 -2.36
N ILE A 49 -4.42 1.27 -3.29
CA ILE A 49 -3.54 0.12 -3.11
C ILE A 49 -2.12 0.67 -3.12
N ASN A 50 -1.36 0.35 -2.08
CA ASN A 50 0.05 0.68 -2.01
C ASN A 50 0.88 -0.60 -2.05
N ALA A 51 1.88 -0.66 -2.92
CA ALA A 51 2.79 -1.79 -3.03
C ALA A 51 4.24 -1.32 -2.95
N VAL A 52 4.98 -1.76 -1.92
CA VAL A 52 6.35 -1.31 -1.64
C VAL A 52 7.31 -2.49 -1.48
N ASP A 53 8.42 -2.52 -2.21
CA ASP A 53 9.46 -3.52 -1.97
C ASP A 53 10.24 -3.24 -0.68
N GLU A 54 10.54 -4.28 0.10
CA GLU A 54 11.24 -4.19 1.39
C GLU A 54 12.70 -3.71 1.29
N ILE A 55 13.37 -3.86 0.14
CA ILE A 55 14.80 -3.55 0.01
C ILE A 55 14.99 -2.23 -0.73
N THR A 56 14.49 -2.17 -1.96
CA THR A 56 14.69 -1.03 -2.86
C THR A 56 13.84 0.17 -2.52
N GLN A 57 12.77 -0.03 -1.75
CA GLN A 57 11.74 0.99 -1.50
C GLN A 57 11.04 1.45 -2.77
N TRP A 58 11.10 0.63 -3.83
CA TRP A 58 10.30 0.85 -5.01
C TRP A 58 8.82 0.76 -4.65
N GLU A 59 8.09 1.84 -4.87
CA GLU A 59 6.71 2.01 -4.46
C GLU A 59 5.80 2.25 -5.67
N ILE A 60 4.68 1.54 -5.72
CA ILE A 60 3.64 1.71 -6.72
C ILE A 60 2.32 1.97 -5.98
N VAL A 61 1.70 3.11 -6.30
CA VAL A 61 0.36 3.45 -5.82
C VAL A 61 -0.63 3.29 -6.98
N ALA A 62 -1.79 2.71 -6.66
CA ALA A 62 -2.94 2.69 -7.55
C ALA A 62 -4.25 2.91 -6.77
N SER A 63 -5.35 3.09 -7.49
CA SER A 63 -6.68 3.26 -6.95
C SER A 63 -7.67 2.33 -7.62
N VAL A 64 -8.60 1.79 -6.82
CA VAL A 64 -9.74 1.02 -7.28
C VAL A 64 -11.01 1.56 -6.65
N GLU A 65 -12.12 1.40 -7.35
CA GLU A 65 -13.41 1.79 -6.82
C GLU A 65 -13.80 0.90 -5.63
N ARG A 66 -13.53 -0.41 -5.73
CA ARG A 66 -14.00 -1.43 -4.79
C ARG A 66 -12.95 -2.50 -4.55
N VAL A 67 -12.97 -3.08 -3.35
CA VAL A 67 -12.14 -4.25 -2.97
C VAL A 67 -12.90 -5.53 -3.31
N SER A 68 -13.04 -5.80 -4.60
CA SER A 68 -13.52 -7.09 -5.11
C SER A 68 -12.67 -7.53 -6.30
N GLU A 69 -12.63 -8.83 -6.56
CA GLU A 69 -11.74 -9.44 -7.55
C GLU A 69 -11.79 -8.76 -8.92
N THR A 70 -12.99 -8.49 -9.44
CA THR A 70 -13.21 -7.80 -10.72
C THR A 70 -12.49 -6.45 -10.85
N TYR A 71 -12.39 -5.70 -9.75
CA TYR A 71 -11.75 -4.38 -9.76
C TYR A 71 -10.27 -4.47 -9.39
N LEU A 72 -9.91 -5.43 -8.53
CA LEU A 72 -8.55 -5.60 -8.05
C LEU A 72 -7.63 -6.24 -9.07
N VAL A 73 -8.05 -7.34 -9.73
CA VAL A 73 -7.17 -8.13 -10.60
C VAL A 73 -6.52 -7.27 -11.69
N PRO A 74 -7.25 -6.46 -12.49
CA PRO A 74 -6.63 -5.67 -13.54
C PRO A 74 -5.66 -4.62 -13.01
N VAL A 75 -5.98 -4.02 -11.86
CA VAL A 75 -5.11 -3.01 -11.24
C VAL A 75 -3.86 -3.65 -10.64
N LEU A 76 -4.01 -4.78 -9.97
CA LEU A 76 -2.88 -5.54 -9.44
C LEU A 76 -1.95 -5.97 -10.59
N GLU A 77 -2.47 -6.56 -11.66
CA GLU A 77 -1.66 -6.91 -12.84
C GLU A 77 -0.86 -5.71 -13.38
N SER A 78 -1.52 -4.56 -13.53
CA SER A 78 -0.88 -3.30 -13.95
C SER A 78 0.18 -2.81 -12.96
N MET A 79 -0.02 -2.99 -11.65
CA MET A 79 0.99 -2.65 -10.64
C MET A 79 2.19 -3.59 -10.69
N LEU A 80 1.96 -4.91 -10.80
CA LEU A 80 3.03 -5.91 -10.73
C LEU A 80 4.06 -5.77 -11.86
N ILE A 81 3.62 -5.36 -13.06
CA ILE A 81 4.53 -5.15 -14.19
C ILE A 81 5.42 -3.90 -14.05
N GLN A 82 5.13 -3.01 -13.10
CA GLN A 82 5.90 -1.78 -12.90
C GLN A 82 7.11 -1.97 -11.98
N PHE A 83 7.26 -3.15 -11.36
CA PHE A 83 8.46 -3.46 -10.58
C PHE A 83 9.61 -3.83 -11.52
N PRO A 84 10.78 -3.18 -11.43
CA PRO A 84 11.93 -3.44 -12.30
C PRO A 84 12.73 -4.69 -11.88
N PHE A 85 12.10 -5.64 -11.19
CA PHE A 85 12.71 -6.86 -10.65
C PHE A 85 11.69 -7.97 -10.45
N VAL A 86 12.19 -9.19 -10.29
CA VAL A 86 11.36 -10.38 -10.04
C VAL A 86 10.72 -10.30 -8.65
N ILE A 87 9.40 -10.40 -8.62
CA ILE A 87 8.64 -10.52 -7.37
C ILE A 87 8.77 -11.95 -6.83
N ARG A 88 9.11 -12.07 -5.55
CA ARG A 88 9.41 -13.30 -4.81
C ARG A 88 8.35 -13.63 -3.77
N GLY A 89 7.63 -12.63 -3.27
CA GLY A 89 6.56 -12.83 -2.31
C GLY A 89 5.87 -11.54 -1.92
N PHE A 90 4.69 -11.68 -1.32
CA PHE A 90 3.89 -10.58 -0.79
C PHE A 90 3.67 -10.76 0.70
N HIS A 91 3.56 -9.64 1.42
CA HIS A 91 2.99 -9.60 2.75
C HIS A 91 2.19 -8.31 2.94
N SER A 92 1.25 -8.32 3.87
CA SER A 92 0.44 -7.13 4.19
C SER A 92 1.04 -6.39 5.39
N ASP A 93 1.03 -5.06 5.34
CA ASP A 93 1.26 -4.18 6.48
C ASP A 93 -0.03 -3.39 6.81
N ASN A 94 0.07 -2.33 7.62
CA ASN A 94 -1.04 -1.45 8.02
C ASN A 94 -1.01 -0.07 7.32
N GLY A 95 -0.56 0.03 6.07
CA GLY A 95 -0.96 1.03 5.07
C GLY A 95 -0.88 2.52 5.44
N SER A 96 0.30 3.03 5.82
CA SER A 96 0.44 4.43 6.29
C SER A 96 0.83 5.47 5.23
N VAL A 97 1.33 5.06 4.05
CA VAL A 97 2.01 6.00 3.12
C VAL A 97 1.05 6.82 2.26
N VAL A 98 -0.08 6.23 1.84
CA VAL A 98 -1.06 6.86 0.93
C VAL A 98 -1.55 8.22 1.45
N HIS A 99 -1.89 8.32 2.73
CA HIS A 99 -2.41 9.55 3.34
C HIS A 99 -1.44 10.73 3.25
N LYS A 100 -0.13 10.49 3.15
CA LYS A 100 0.87 11.57 3.07
C LYS A 100 0.83 12.33 1.74
N ASN A 101 0.44 11.67 0.66
CA ASN A 101 0.46 12.26 -0.69
C ASN A 101 -0.92 12.74 -1.13
N LEU A 102 -1.99 12.07 -0.68
CA LEU A 102 -3.37 12.35 -1.13
C LEU A 102 -4.28 12.90 -0.03
N GLY A 103 -3.81 12.96 1.21
CA GLY A 103 -4.60 13.40 2.35
C GLY A 103 -5.70 12.41 2.74
N TYR A 104 -6.63 12.90 3.56
CA TYR A 104 -7.79 12.16 4.10
C TYR A 104 -9.12 12.61 3.49
N ALA A 105 -9.08 13.44 2.44
CA ALA A 105 -10.28 13.96 1.83
C ALA A 105 -11.02 12.84 1.09
N HIS A 106 -12.35 12.86 1.17
CA HIS A 106 -13.16 11.94 0.39
C HIS A 106 -12.90 12.10 -1.10
N ILE A 107 -12.58 11.00 -1.77
CA ILE A 107 -12.42 10.93 -3.22
C ILE A 107 -13.47 9.96 -3.78
N PRO A 108 -14.39 10.42 -4.65
CA PRO A 108 -15.44 9.57 -5.21
C PRO A 108 -14.88 8.40 -6.04
N GLN A 109 -15.59 7.26 -6.02
CA GLN A 109 -15.24 6.07 -6.83
C GLN A 109 -14.94 6.40 -8.30
N ALA A 110 -15.75 7.27 -8.91
CA ALA A 110 -15.59 7.68 -10.31
C ALA A 110 -14.24 8.33 -10.65
N CYS A 111 -13.47 8.77 -9.65
CA CYS A 111 -12.15 9.35 -9.86
C CYS A 111 -11.02 8.31 -9.97
N ALA A 112 -11.29 7.01 -9.77
CA ALA A 112 -10.25 5.97 -9.72
C ALA A 112 -9.38 5.93 -10.99
N GLU A 113 -9.99 5.93 -12.18
CA GLU A 113 -9.25 5.90 -13.44
C GLU A 113 -8.42 7.17 -13.66
N LEU A 114 -9.00 8.34 -13.39
CA LEU A 114 -8.30 9.63 -13.47
C LEU A 114 -7.07 9.66 -12.55
N LEU A 115 -7.24 9.20 -11.30
CA LEU A 115 -6.15 9.11 -10.34
C LEU A 115 -5.07 8.12 -10.80
N ASN A 116 -5.44 6.99 -11.38
CA ASN A 116 -4.47 6.04 -11.92
C ASN A 116 -3.66 6.65 -13.08
N GLY A 117 -4.27 7.50 -13.90
CA GLY A 117 -3.55 8.31 -14.89
C GLY A 117 -2.51 9.23 -14.24
N TYR A 118 -2.91 9.95 -13.18
CA TYR A 118 -2.00 10.80 -12.40
C TYR A 118 -0.88 9.99 -11.73
N HIS A 119 -1.20 8.83 -11.14
CA HIS A 119 -0.22 7.98 -10.48
C HIS A 119 0.85 7.52 -11.45
N LYS A 120 0.43 7.01 -12.61
CA LYS A 120 1.34 6.52 -13.65
C LYS A 120 2.18 7.63 -14.25
N GLY A 121 1.58 8.79 -14.52
CA GLY A 121 2.25 9.91 -15.18
C GLY A 121 3.17 10.73 -14.28
N PHE A 122 2.86 10.81 -12.97
CA PHE A 122 3.49 11.79 -12.08
C PHE A 122 3.85 11.23 -10.71
N LEU A 123 2.88 10.68 -9.95
CA LEU A 123 3.14 10.31 -8.55
C LEU A 123 4.17 9.19 -8.42
N ASN A 124 4.00 8.08 -9.16
CA ASN A 124 4.88 6.91 -9.05
C ASN A 124 6.32 7.23 -9.51
N PRO A 125 6.55 7.97 -10.61
CA PRO A 125 7.87 8.50 -10.91
C PRO A 125 8.41 9.39 -9.78
N TYR A 126 7.59 10.30 -9.25
CA TYR A 126 8.02 11.24 -8.22
C TYR A 126 8.47 10.54 -6.93
N ILE A 127 7.68 9.61 -6.39
CA ILE A 127 8.04 8.91 -5.15
C ILE A 127 9.30 8.05 -5.32
N ASN A 128 9.49 7.41 -6.48
CA ASN A 128 10.64 6.54 -6.70
C ASN A 128 11.95 7.30 -6.99
N PHE A 129 11.88 8.45 -7.68
CA PHE A 129 13.09 9.16 -8.12
C PHE A 129 13.39 10.44 -7.34
N HIS A 130 12.40 11.03 -6.67
CA HIS A 130 12.54 12.34 -6.01
C HIS A 130 12.18 12.32 -4.52
N ARG A 131 11.44 11.32 -4.05
CA ARG A 131 11.09 11.17 -2.63
C ARG A 131 11.25 9.72 -2.16
N PRO A 132 12.47 9.15 -2.17
CA PRO A 132 12.67 7.77 -1.74
C PRO A 132 12.10 7.57 -0.32
N CYS A 133 11.29 6.53 -0.13
CA CYS A 133 10.77 6.17 1.19
C CYS A 133 11.92 5.65 2.07
N PHE A 134 12.60 6.52 2.82
CA PHE A 134 13.65 6.08 3.74
C PHE A 134 13.06 5.36 4.96
N PHE A 135 13.66 4.24 5.36
CA PHE A 135 13.33 3.59 6.62
C PHE A 135 14.05 4.25 7.80
N PRO A 136 13.46 4.18 9.01
CA PRO A 136 14.23 4.36 10.22
C PRO A 136 15.33 3.29 10.28
N VAL A 137 16.58 3.73 10.40
CA VAL A 137 17.73 2.84 10.58
C VAL A 137 17.72 2.34 12.02
N PHE A 138 17.76 1.03 12.24
CA PHE A 138 17.89 0.52 13.59
C PHE A 138 19.33 0.71 14.08
N VAL A 139 19.48 1.44 15.18
CA VAL A 139 20.77 1.64 15.84
C VAL A 139 20.75 0.82 17.13
N ILE A 140 21.81 0.07 17.37
CA ILE A 140 22.01 -0.60 18.67
C ILE A 140 22.54 0.48 19.62
N ASP A 141 21.80 0.77 20.68
CA ASP A 141 22.28 1.70 21.69
C ASP A 141 23.42 1.10 22.53
N HIS A 142 24.05 1.92 23.36
CA HIS A 142 25.10 1.52 24.30
C HIS A 142 24.65 0.48 25.36
N ARG A 143 23.39 0.03 25.31
CA ARG A 143 22.78 -0.98 26.20
C ARG A 143 22.28 -2.20 25.41
N ASP A 144 22.77 -2.41 24.20
CA ASP A 144 22.40 -3.49 23.29
C ASP A 144 20.90 -3.56 22.93
N LYS A 145 20.17 -2.43 23.05
CA LYS A 145 18.77 -2.35 22.62
C LYS A 145 18.67 -1.79 21.20
N LEU A 146 17.87 -2.46 20.38
CA LEU A 146 17.45 -1.98 19.06
C LEU A 146 16.57 -0.74 19.22
N GLN A 147 17.10 0.42 18.84
CA GLN A 147 16.39 1.69 18.77
C GLN A 147 16.07 2.02 17.31
N LYS A 148 14.92 2.64 17.04
CA LYS A 148 14.64 3.24 15.73
C LYS A 148 15.35 4.59 15.64
N GLY A 149 16.41 4.68 14.85
CA GLY A 149 17.01 5.93 14.40
C GLY A 149 16.18 6.54 13.26
N TRP A 150 16.01 7.85 13.27
CA TRP A 150 15.36 8.60 12.20
C TRP A 150 16.38 9.17 11.24
#